data_AF-A0A3S5HR66-F1
#
_entry.id   AF-A0A3S5HR66-F1
#
_cell.length_a   1.000
_cell.length_b   1.000
_cell.length_c   1.000
_cell.angle_alpha   90.00
_cell.angle_beta   90.00
_cell.angle_gamma   90.00
#
_symmetry.space_group_name_H-M   'P 1'
#
loop_
_entity.id
_entity.type
_entity.pdbx_description
1 polymer ?
#
loop_
_entity_poly.entity_id
_entity_poly.type
_entity_poly.pdbx_seq_one_letter_code
_entity_poly.pdbx_strand_id
1 'polypeptide(L)'
;MEDTSTEPEPEPRPDRAPDESAGDGEGPRADASHGDTDAAGDAGGDGDARETDAEGDDDLAALRQRVDEEYDFDDFGPSDMARMSAEEWDAAFDPDSWITGRRLLDRAEAELKTRIARRDVFGVLERVREDGEERILVYSDEGYAIVRPSGEVSGQGTVLRDIEPIVALAAMEAYDVPEPPDDWSLPHPDTVPQGTGEFGNLMVQVIAAVQVLAGAALLVASFVMDLNTIVAPAIGIVFLIIGLLLFVMVANARLSDRFRSEEYRERLRALRQAKERPDFVPVEGGVINDEERDE
;
A
#
# COMPACT_ATOMS: atom_id res chain seq x y z
N MET A 1 -53.40 -17.03 -33.41
CA MET A 1 -51.95 -17.17 -33.67
C MET A 1 -51.42 -15.77 -33.99
N GLU A 2 -51.45 -14.78 -33.10
CA GLU A 2 -50.98 -14.79 -31.70
C GLU A 2 -49.62 -15.47 -31.61
N ASP A 3 -48.54 -14.69 -31.51
CA ASP A 3 -47.99 -14.32 -30.22
C ASP A 3 -46.98 -13.17 -30.35
N THR A 4 -47.32 -12.06 -29.70
CA THR A 4 -46.41 -10.97 -29.34
C THR A 4 -45.87 -11.29 -27.96
N SER A 5 -44.68 -11.89 -27.86
CA SER A 5 -44.06 -12.14 -26.56
C SER A 5 -43.01 -11.07 -26.27
N THR A 6 -43.48 -10.07 -25.54
CA THR A 6 -42.76 -9.17 -24.64
C THR A 6 -41.75 -9.94 -23.78
N GLU A 7 -40.46 -9.58 -23.85
CA GLU A 7 -39.48 -9.92 -22.80
C GLU A 7 -39.70 -9.01 -21.58
N PRO A 8 -39.67 -9.53 -20.34
CA PRO A 8 -39.96 -8.75 -19.15
C PRO A 8 -38.76 -7.90 -18.70
N GLU A 9 -39.05 -6.66 -18.30
CA GLU A 9 -38.13 -5.75 -17.61
C GLU A 9 -37.58 -6.37 -16.30
N PRO A 10 -36.33 -6.07 -15.92
CA PRO A 10 -35.75 -6.55 -14.67
C PRO A 10 -36.37 -5.84 -13.45
N GLU A 11 -36.82 -6.63 -12.48
CA GLU A 11 -37.43 -6.14 -11.23
C GLU A 11 -36.46 -5.24 -10.40
N PRO A 12 -36.96 -4.15 -9.80
CA PRO A 12 -36.17 -3.29 -8.92
C PRO A 12 -35.90 -4.00 -7.58
N ARG A 13 -34.62 -4.02 -7.17
CA ARG A 13 -34.17 -4.55 -5.88
C ARG A 13 -34.81 -3.74 -4.73
N PRO A 14 -35.34 -4.36 -3.68
CA PRO A 14 -35.92 -3.63 -2.56
C PRO A 14 -34.84 -2.97 -1.69
N ASP A 15 -35.09 -1.71 -1.37
CA ASP A 15 -34.31 -0.86 -0.48
C ASP A 15 -34.13 -1.50 0.90
N ARG A 16 -32.88 -1.55 1.36
CA ARG A 16 -32.52 -1.98 2.72
C ARG A 16 -32.74 -0.80 3.66
N ALA A 17 -33.87 -0.76 4.34
CA ALA A 17 -34.06 0.07 5.52
C ALA A 17 -33.20 -0.44 6.69
N PRO A 18 -32.52 0.42 7.45
CA PRO A 18 -31.83 0.02 8.68
C PRO A 18 -32.84 -0.21 9.81
N ASP A 19 -32.66 -1.34 10.51
CA ASP A 19 -33.43 -1.76 11.68
C ASP A 19 -32.88 -1.04 12.93
N GLU A 20 -33.70 -0.19 13.54
CA GLU A 20 -33.45 0.42 14.83
C GLU A 20 -34.04 -0.46 15.94
N SER A 21 -33.18 -0.99 16.82
CA SER A 21 -33.57 -1.36 18.19
C SER A 21 -32.41 -1.22 19.17
N ALA A 22 -32.47 -0.09 19.88
CA ALA A 22 -32.16 0.18 21.28
C ALA A 22 -31.26 -0.77 22.08
N GLY A 23 -30.18 -0.19 22.61
CA GLY A 23 -29.43 -0.67 23.78
C GLY A 23 -28.52 0.44 24.29
N ASP A 24 -28.93 1.05 25.41
CA ASP A 24 -28.38 2.25 26.05
C ASP A 24 -26.89 2.17 26.43
N GLY A 25 -26.19 3.30 26.28
CA GLY A 25 -24.82 3.53 26.71
C GLY A 25 -24.49 5.02 26.75
N GLU A 26 -24.84 5.66 27.87
CA GLU A 26 -24.79 7.09 28.15
C GLU A 26 -23.37 7.69 28.11
N GLY A 27 -23.19 8.81 27.40
CA GLY A 27 -22.00 9.66 27.44
C GLY A 27 -22.35 11.10 27.01
N PRO A 28 -21.84 12.15 27.69
CA PRO A 28 -22.48 13.46 27.70
C PRO A 28 -22.07 14.32 26.48
N ARG A 29 -23.06 14.87 25.77
CA ARG A 29 -22.85 15.91 24.75
C ARG A 29 -23.17 17.28 25.35
N ALA A 30 -22.16 18.15 25.36
CA ALA A 30 -22.30 19.55 25.69
C ALA A 30 -22.89 20.31 24.49
N ASP A 31 -23.96 21.03 24.74
CA ASP A 31 -24.60 22.01 23.86
C ASP A 31 -23.89 23.36 24.05
N ALA A 32 -23.39 23.94 22.95
CA ALA A 32 -22.92 25.32 22.91
C ALA A 32 -23.45 26.03 21.66
N SER A 33 -24.70 26.47 21.80
CA SER A 33 -25.35 27.55 21.06
C SER A 33 -24.40 28.73 20.74
N HIS A 34 -24.21 29.02 19.46
CA HIS A 34 -23.60 30.27 18.97
C HIS A 34 -24.51 31.46 19.28
N GLY A 35 -24.02 32.40 20.08
CA GLY A 35 -24.64 33.69 20.35
C GLY A 35 -23.77 34.83 19.86
N ASP A 36 -24.29 35.58 18.89
CA ASP A 36 -23.82 36.90 18.46
C ASP A 36 -23.64 37.86 19.65
N THR A 37 -22.51 38.57 19.69
CA THR A 37 -22.43 39.89 20.32
C THR A 37 -21.44 40.79 19.59
N ASP A 38 -21.98 41.81 18.92
CA ASP A 38 -21.27 43.01 18.48
C ASP A 38 -20.75 43.82 19.68
N ALA A 39 -19.49 44.25 19.62
CA ALA A 39 -19.02 45.46 20.31
C ALA A 39 -17.80 46.05 19.59
N ALA A 40 -17.94 47.29 19.11
CA ALA A 40 -16.94 48.05 18.39
C ALA A 40 -15.97 48.81 19.32
N GLY A 41 -14.69 48.84 18.91
CA GLY A 41 -13.82 50.02 18.95
C GLY A 41 -12.85 50.17 20.13
N ASP A 42 -11.54 50.07 19.88
CA ASP A 42 -10.56 51.13 20.19
C ASP A 42 -9.26 50.95 19.38
N ALA A 43 -8.62 52.06 19.07
CA ALA A 43 -7.50 52.19 18.13
C ALA A 43 -6.13 52.19 18.81
N GLY A 44 -5.10 51.76 18.07
CA GLY A 44 -3.73 52.27 18.20
C GLY A 44 -2.74 51.38 18.95
N GLY A 45 -1.82 50.77 18.21
CA GLY A 45 -0.66 50.05 18.74
C GLY A 45 0.22 49.54 17.60
N ASP A 46 0.93 50.46 16.94
CA ASP A 46 2.07 50.15 16.09
C ASP A 46 3.25 49.83 17.01
N GLY A 47 3.79 48.61 16.94
CA GLY A 47 4.95 48.20 17.75
C GLY A 47 5.05 46.69 17.97
N ASP A 48 6.02 46.08 17.29
CA ASP A 48 6.64 44.79 17.59
C ASP A 48 5.78 43.52 17.57
N ALA A 49 5.77 42.87 16.41
CA ALA A 49 5.38 41.46 16.25
C ALA A 49 6.35 40.76 15.29
N ARG A 50 7.66 40.93 15.48
CA ARG A 50 8.70 40.24 14.71
C ARG A 50 9.83 39.64 15.55
N GLU A 51 9.67 39.55 16.87
CA GLU A 51 10.69 38.95 17.77
C GLU A 51 10.23 37.65 18.47
N THR A 52 8.96 37.25 18.39
CA THR A 52 8.44 36.09 19.15
C THR A 52 8.54 34.73 18.46
N ASP A 53 8.79 34.67 17.15
CA ASP A 53 8.84 33.37 16.45
C ASP A 53 10.21 32.68 16.61
N ALA A 54 11.29 33.45 16.83
CA ALA A 54 12.63 32.89 16.95
C ALA A 54 12.93 32.27 18.33
N GLU A 55 12.32 32.78 19.41
CA GLU A 55 12.51 32.21 20.76
C GLU A 55 11.80 30.86 20.92
N GLY A 56 10.68 30.64 20.21
CA GLY A 56 9.94 29.37 20.24
C GLY A 56 10.64 28.22 19.51
N ASP A 57 11.27 28.51 18.36
CA ASP A 57 11.99 27.51 17.57
C ASP A 57 13.23 26.97 18.30
N ASP A 58 13.99 27.85 18.98
CA ASP A 58 15.18 27.46 19.74
C ASP A 58 14.82 26.58 20.96
N ASP A 59 13.71 26.89 21.64
CA ASP A 59 13.20 26.11 22.77
C ASP A 59 12.68 24.73 22.32
N LEU A 60 12.01 24.66 21.16
CA LEU A 60 11.53 23.41 20.56
C LEU A 60 12.69 22.53 20.10
N ALA A 61 13.72 23.10 19.48
CA ALA A 61 14.93 22.37 19.07
C ALA A 61 15.67 21.80 20.29
N ALA A 62 15.75 22.56 21.39
CA ALA A 62 16.32 22.07 22.64
C ALA A 62 15.48 20.95 23.27
N LEU A 63 14.15 21.01 23.16
CA LEU A 63 13.26 19.94 23.61
C LEU A 63 13.44 18.67 22.76
N ARG A 64 13.54 18.81 21.43
CA ARG A 64 13.81 17.70 20.51
C ARG A 64 15.10 16.97 20.85
N GLN A 65 16.18 17.71 21.10
CA GLN A 65 17.45 17.11 21.47
C GLN A 65 17.36 16.31 22.78
N ARG A 66 16.61 16.80 23.78
CA ARG A 66 16.39 16.05 25.03
C ARG A 66 15.59 14.76 24.79
N VAL A 67 14.58 14.82 23.93
CA VAL A 67 13.76 13.66 23.59
C VAL A 67 14.56 12.59 22.85
N ASP A 68 15.41 12.99 21.89
CA ASP A 68 16.33 12.07 21.20
C ASP A 68 17.35 11.42 22.14
N GLU A 69 17.69 12.07 23.26
CA GLU A 69 18.57 11.50 24.30
C GLU A 69 17.82 10.58 25.28
N GLU A 70 16.55 10.86 25.57
CA GLU A 70 15.75 10.10 26.55
C GLU A 70 15.12 8.84 25.96
N TYR A 71 14.71 8.88 24.69
CA TYR A 71 13.98 7.81 24.02
C TYR A 71 14.81 7.15 22.92
N ASP A 72 14.84 5.81 22.91
CA ASP A 72 15.38 5.03 21.79
C ASP A 72 14.28 4.81 20.75
N PHE A 73 14.33 5.59 19.67
CA PHE A 73 13.33 5.52 18.60
C PHE A 73 13.37 4.20 17.80
N ASP A 74 14.47 3.44 17.85
CA ASP A 74 14.59 2.15 17.16
C ASP A 74 13.86 1.02 17.92
N ASP A 75 13.70 1.13 19.25
CA ASP A 75 12.93 0.20 20.10
C ASP A 75 11.75 0.90 20.80
N PHE A 76 11.14 1.87 20.11
CA PHE A 76 10.05 2.66 20.66
C PHE A 76 8.73 1.89 20.69
N GLY A 77 8.17 1.70 21.89
CA GLY A 77 6.97 0.88 22.09
C GLY A 77 5.77 1.63 22.70
N PRO A 78 4.63 0.92 22.88
CA PRO A 78 3.43 1.50 23.51
C PRO A 78 3.67 2.05 24.93
N SER A 79 4.65 1.51 25.65
CA SER A 79 5.05 2.00 26.97
C SER A 79 5.75 3.36 26.92
N ASP A 80 6.50 3.63 25.86
CA ASP A 80 7.19 4.90 25.62
C ASP A 80 6.17 5.96 25.19
N MET A 81 5.23 5.58 24.30
CA MET A 81 4.09 6.43 23.92
C MET A 81 3.28 6.91 25.14
N ALA A 82 3.08 6.04 26.14
CA ALA A 82 2.34 6.36 27.35
C ALA A 82 3.12 7.25 28.34
N ARG A 83 4.45 7.27 28.25
CA ARG A 83 5.32 8.14 29.08
C ARG A 83 5.52 9.51 28.46
N MET A 84 5.59 9.58 27.14
CA MET A 84 5.88 10.79 26.40
C MET A 84 4.73 11.80 26.52
N SER A 85 5.07 13.00 26.94
CA SER A 85 4.15 14.14 27.04
C SER A 85 3.81 14.71 25.66
N ALA A 86 2.73 15.47 25.57
CA ALA A 86 2.30 16.09 24.30
C ALA A 86 3.37 17.03 23.71
N GLU A 87 4.06 17.80 24.56
CA GLU A 87 5.12 18.72 24.14
C GLU A 87 6.35 17.96 23.61
N GLU A 88 6.71 16.83 24.24
CA GLU A 88 7.78 15.95 23.74
C GLU A 88 7.39 15.29 22.41
N TRP A 89 6.12 14.90 22.26
CA TRP A 89 5.56 14.39 21.00
C TRP A 89 5.65 15.42 19.87
N ASP A 90 5.21 16.65 20.13
CA ASP A 90 5.25 17.73 19.14
C ASP A 90 6.70 18.08 18.77
N ALA A 91 7.63 18.02 19.73
CA ALA A 91 9.05 18.24 19.46
C ALA A 91 9.69 17.11 18.62
N ALA A 92 9.36 15.85 18.90
CA ALA A 92 9.89 14.69 18.17
C ALA A 92 9.28 14.54 16.77
N PHE A 93 8.00 14.86 16.59
CA PHE A 93 7.24 14.66 15.36
C PHE A 93 6.74 15.98 14.78
N ASP A 94 7.63 16.97 14.74
CA ASP A 94 7.36 18.31 14.23
C ASP A 94 7.11 18.30 12.72
N PRO A 95 5.88 18.59 12.25
CA PRO A 95 5.56 18.63 10.83
C PRO A 95 6.31 19.73 10.07
N ASP A 96 6.69 20.81 10.74
CA ASP A 96 7.41 21.93 10.13
C ASP A 96 8.89 21.59 9.88
N SER A 97 9.40 20.54 10.53
CA SER A 97 10.72 19.97 10.26
C SER A 97 10.76 19.07 9.00
N TRP A 98 9.61 18.72 8.43
CA TRP A 98 9.56 17.85 7.27
C TRP A 98 9.99 18.57 5.99
N ILE A 99 10.71 17.84 5.14
CA ILE A 99 11.13 18.32 3.83
C ILE A 99 9.88 18.53 2.97
N THR A 100 9.73 19.74 2.43
CA THR A 100 8.68 20.11 1.47
C THR A 100 9.29 20.70 0.19
N GLY A 101 8.45 21.14 -0.74
CA GLY A 101 8.85 21.80 -1.98
C GLY A 101 9.46 20.84 -3.00
N ARG A 102 10.34 21.39 -3.86
CA ARG A 102 11.03 20.62 -4.90
C ARG A 102 11.89 19.49 -4.31
N ARG A 103 12.55 19.73 -3.16
CA ARG A 103 13.40 18.73 -2.49
C ARG A 103 12.59 17.49 -2.07
N LEU A 104 11.35 17.68 -1.59
CA LEU A 104 10.45 16.57 -1.30
C LEU A 104 10.10 15.79 -2.56
N LEU A 105 9.70 16.50 -3.62
CA LEU A 105 9.34 15.84 -4.86
C LEU A 105 10.52 15.05 -5.44
N ASP A 106 11.73 15.57 -5.43
CA ASP A 106 12.91 14.85 -5.93
C ASP A 106 13.19 13.58 -5.11
N ARG A 107 13.05 13.65 -3.78
CA ARG A 107 13.17 12.50 -2.87
C ARG A 107 12.06 11.47 -3.08
N ALA A 108 10.82 11.91 -3.15
CA ALA A 108 9.67 11.05 -3.39
C ALA A 108 9.77 10.36 -4.76
N GLU A 109 10.20 11.07 -5.79
CA GLU A 109 10.42 10.51 -7.12
C GLU A 109 11.47 9.40 -7.11
N ALA A 110 12.62 9.61 -6.44
CA ALA A 110 13.67 8.60 -6.34
C ALA A 110 13.22 7.35 -5.57
N GLU A 111 12.54 7.52 -4.42
CA GLU A 111 11.97 6.40 -3.66
C GLU A 111 10.92 5.64 -4.50
N LEU A 112 10.04 6.37 -5.20
CA LEU A 112 9.01 5.77 -6.04
C LEU A 112 9.60 4.99 -7.22
N LYS A 113 10.61 5.52 -7.91
CA LYS A 113 11.34 4.78 -8.95
C LYS A 113 11.90 3.46 -8.39
N THR A 114 12.52 3.51 -7.20
CA THR A 114 13.02 2.30 -6.53
C THR A 114 11.92 1.29 -6.20
N ARG A 115 10.78 1.75 -5.67
CA ARG A 115 9.64 0.90 -5.29
C ARG A 115 8.95 0.27 -6.49
N ILE A 116 8.81 1.02 -7.59
CA ILE A 116 8.27 0.51 -8.86
C ILE A 116 9.21 -0.55 -9.43
N ALA A 117 10.53 -0.31 -9.42
CA ALA A 117 11.53 -1.28 -9.88
C ALA A 117 11.46 -2.61 -9.09
N ARG A 118 11.21 -2.51 -7.77
CA ARG A 118 11.05 -3.67 -6.87
C ARG A 118 9.68 -4.34 -6.98
N ARG A 119 8.73 -3.72 -7.69
CA ARG A 119 7.33 -4.16 -7.82
C ARG A 119 6.53 -4.03 -6.52
N ASP A 120 6.96 -3.15 -5.63
CA ASP A 120 6.23 -2.80 -4.41
C ASP A 120 5.09 -1.82 -4.72
N VAL A 121 5.24 -1.02 -5.78
CA VAL A 121 4.23 -0.09 -6.29
C VAL A 121 3.93 -0.41 -7.75
N PHE A 122 2.65 -0.47 -8.12
CA PHE A 122 2.21 -0.69 -9.49
C PHE A 122 1.64 0.60 -10.09
N GLY A 123 2.43 1.27 -10.93
CA GLY A 123 1.96 2.44 -11.67
C GLY A 123 3.02 3.04 -12.60
N VAL A 124 2.58 3.92 -13.49
CA VAL A 124 3.45 4.84 -14.23
C VAL A 124 3.68 6.08 -13.37
N LEU A 125 4.92 6.51 -13.29
CA LEU A 125 5.35 7.73 -12.59
C LEU A 125 5.64 8.82 -13.61
N GLU A 126 5.03 9.99 -13.43
CA GLU A 126 5.24 11.18 -14.23
C GLU A 126 5.47 12.39 -13.33
N ARG A 127 6.34 13.31 -13.76
CA ARG A 127 6.44 14.65 -13.21
C ARG A 127 5.62 15.58 -14.09
N VAL A 128 4.70 16.33 -13.50
CA VAL A 128 3.72 17.14 -14.23
C VAL A 128 3.74 18.57 -13.71
N ARG A 129 3.44 19.53 -14.59
CA ARG A 129 3.18 20.92 -14.20
C ARG A 129 1.70 21.23 -14.34
N GLU A 130 1.04 21.58 -13.25
CA GLU A 130 -0.35 21.99 -13.23
C GLU A 130 -0.51 23.28 -12.43
N ASP A 131 -1.22 24.26 -12.98
CA ASP A 131 -1.40 25.60 -12.38
C ASP A 131 -0.08 26.32 -12.02
N GLY A 132 1.00 26.00 -12.73
CA GLY A 132 2.33 26.56 -12.49
C GLY A 132 3.14 25.86 -11.39
N GLU A 133 2.58 24.85 -10.73
CA GLU A 133 3.25 24.07 -9.70
C GLU A 133 3.69 22.70 -10.23
N GLU A 134 4.88 22.25 -9.82
CA GLU A 134 5.33 20.89 -10.08
C GLU A 134 4.62 19.91 -9.15
N ARG A 135 4.19 18.78 -9.68
CA ARG A 135 3.56 17.69 -8.93
C ARG A 135 4.09 16.36 -9.43
N ILE A 136 4.06 15.35 -8.57
CA ILE A 136 4.29 13.96 -9.01
C ILE A 136 2.92 13.33 -9.23
N LEU A 137 2.76 12.68 -10.37
CA LEU A 137 1.59 11.90 -10.70
C LEU A 137 2.01 10.43 -10.80
N VAL A 138 1.33 9.56 -10.06
CA VAL A 138 1.41 8.11 -10.22
C VAL A 138 0.04 7.59 -10.61
N TYR A 139 -0.05 6.79 -11.66
CA TYR A 139 -1.32 6.19 -12.06
C TYR A 139 -1.16 4.74 -12.50
N SER A 140 -2.24 3.99 -12.34
CA SER A 140 -2.38 2.59 -12.74
C SER A 140 -3.63 2.42 -13.60
N ASP A 141 -4.02 1.18 -13.85
CA ASP A 141 -5.28 0.81 -14.48
C ASP A 141 -6.50 1.03 -13.58
N GLU A 142 -6.31 1.13 -12.26
CA GLU A 142 -7.40 1.13 -11.26
C GLU A 142 -7.42 2.35 -10.35
N GLY A 143 -6.46 3.27 -10.49
CA GLY A 143 -6.36 4.42 -9.60
C GLY A 143 -5.15 5.30 -9.88
N TYR A 144 -5.05 6.40 -9.14
CA TYR A 144 -3.97 7.37 -9.26
C TYR A 144 -3.69 8.05 -7.92
N ALA A 145 -2.51 8.68 -7.81
CA ALA A 145 -2.13 9.57 -6.74
C ALA A 145 -1.36 10.78 -7.30
N ILE A 146 -1.61 11.95 -6.72
CA ILE A 146 -0.95 13.21 -7.01
C ILE A 146 -0.28 13.68 -5.73
N VAL A 147 1.03 13.91 -5.79
CA VAL A 147 1.84 14.45 -4.69
C VAL A 147 2.14 15.90 -4.98
N ARG A 148 1.74 16.77 -4.05
CA ARG A 148 2.00 18.21 -4.11
C ARG A 148 3.34 18.57 -3.45
N PRO A 149 3.91 19.75 -3.75
CA PRO A 149 5.10 20.23 -3.05
C PRO A 149 4.92 20.35 -1.53
N SER A 150 3.69 20.55 -1.05
CA SER A 150 3.37 20.56 0.38
C SER A 150 3.52 19.21 1.07
N GLY A 151 3.65 18.12 0.30
CA GLY A 151 3.60 16.74 0.80
C GLY A 151 2.19 16.17 0.89
N GLU A 152 1.16 16.95 0.58
CA GLU A 152 -0.20 16.45 0.45
C GLU A 152 -0.29 15.42 -0.68
N VAL A 153 -0.89 14.27 -0.38
CA VAL A 153 -1.18 13.21 -1.35
C VAL A 153 -2.68 13.11 -1.55
N SER A 154 -3.12 13.23 -2.79
CA SER A 154 -4.53 13.14 -3.18
C SER A 154 -4.71 12.09 -4.27
N GLY A 155 -5.83 11.40 -4.33
CA GLY A 155 -6.03 10.36 -5.35
C GLY A 155 -7.14 9.38 -5.05
N GLN A 156 -7.10 8.24 -5.71
CA GLN A 156 -8.05 7.14 -5.51
C GLN A 156 -7.40 5.77 -5.76
N GLY A 157 -7.99 4.75 -5.13
CA GLY A 157 -7.60 3.36 -5.31
C GLY A 157 -6.36 2.96 -4.51
N THR A 158 -5.80 1.81 -4.86
CA THR A 158 -4.61 1.22 -4.19
C THR A 158 -3.38 2.10 -4.34
N VAL A 159 -3.26 2.82 -5.46
CA VAL A 159 -2.15 3.76 -5.69
C VAL A 159 -2.07 4.81 -4.57
N LEU A 160 -3.17 5.45 -4.17
CA LEU A 160 -3.15 6.42 -3.07
C LEU A 160 -2.59 5.79 -1.78
N ARG A 161 -3.10 4.61 -1.42
CA ARG A 161 -2.72 3.89 -0.21
C ARG A 161 -1.23 3.50 -0.19
N ASP A 162 -0.67 3.17 -1.35
CA ASP A 162 0.71 2.75 -1.46
C ASP A 162 1.68 3.96 -1.48
N ILE A 163 1.24 5.10 -2.05
CA ILE A 163 2.06 6.30 -2.23
C ILE A 163 2.14 7.15 -0.95
N GLU A 164 1.07 7.26 -0.18
CA GLU A 164 1.02 8.12 1.02
C GLU A 164 2.13 7.78 2.05
N PRO A 165 2.36 6.51 2.44
CA PRO A 165 3.45 6.17 3.36
C PRO A 165 4.84 6.46 2.76
N ILE A 166 4.98 6.33 1.44
CA ILE A 166 6.25 6.57 0.73
C ILE A 166 6.61 8.06 0.77
N VAL A 167 5.64 8.93 0.51
CA VAL A 167 5.83 10.38 0.55
C VAL A 167 6.15 10.84 1.97
N ALA A 168 5.48 10.28 2.99
CA ALA A 168 5.76 10.58 4.38
C ALA A 168 7.22 10.25 4.76
N LEU A 169 7.72 9.06 4.38
CA LEU A 169 9.12 8.69 4.59
C LEU A 169 10.09 9.61 3.82
N ALA A 170 9.77 9.94 2.56
CA ALA A 170 10.58 10.85 1.76
C ALA A 170 10.66 12.27 2.35
N ALA A 171 9.64 12.70 3.10
CA ALA A 171 9.61 13.98 3.80
C ALA A 171 10.49 14.00 5.05
N MET A 172 10.80 12.85 5.66
CA MET A 172 11.69 12.79 6.81
C MET A 172 13.14 13.02 6.39
N GLU A 173 13.84 13.94 7.06
CA GLU A 173 15.25 14.23 6.74
C GLU A 173 16.19 13.08 7.10
N ALA A 174 15.93 12.39 8.20
CA ALA A 174 16.73 11.25 8.66
C ALA A 174 16.60 9.99 7.78
N TYR A 175 15.53 9.90 6.97
CA TYR A 175 15.34 8.76 6.07
C TYR A 175 16.30 8.86 4.88
N ASP A 176 17.07 7.80 4.64
CA ASP A 176 17.94 7.73 3.46
C ASP A 176 17.18 7.18 2.26
N VAL A 177 17.05 8.00 1.22
CA VAL A 177 16.31 7.63 0.01
C VAL A 177 17.25 6.84 -0.91
N PRO A 178 16.90 5.60 -1.28
CA PRO A 178 17.72 4.78 -2.14
C PRO A 178 17.82 5.38 -3.55
N GLU A 179 19.01 5.33 -4.11
CA GLU A 179 19.27 5.70 -5.50
C GLU A 179 18.50 4.74 -6.44
N PRO A 180 17.68 5.26 -7.38
CA PRO A 180 16.91 4.42 -8.27
C PRO A 180 17.79 3.73 -9.33
N PRO A 181 17.44 2.50 -9.75
CA PRO A 181 18.10 1.85 -10.87
C PRO A 181 17.75 2.54 -12.20
N ASP A 182 18.64 2.43 -13.19
CA ASP A 182 18.42 2.99 -14.53
C ASP A 182 17.14 2.43 -15.20
N ASP A 183 16.89 1.12 -15.04
CA ASP A 183 15.69 0.44 -15.54
C ASP A 183 14.66 0.27 -14.42
N TRP A 184 14.07 1.38 -13.99
CA TRP A 184 13.05 1.40 -12.93
C TRP A 184 11.63 1.12 -13.43
N SER A 185 11.40 1.25 -14.74
CA SER A 185 10.06 1.22 -15.32
C SER A 185 9.40 -0.17 -15.25
N LEU A 186 8.06 -0.20 -15.35
CA LEU A 186 7.32 -1.46 -15.36
C LEU A 186 7.71 -2.33 -16.57
N PRO A 187 7.92 -3.64 -16.38
CA PRO A 187 8.34 -4.54 -17.44
C PRO A 187 7.28 -4.64 -18.54
N HIS A 188 7.70 -5.05 -19.74
CA HIS A 188 6.75 -5.33 -20.81
C HIS A 188 5.92 -6.57 -20.45
N PRO A 189 4.58 -6.59 -20.66
CA PRO A 189 3.73 -7.73 -20.33
C PRO A 189 4.29 -9.07 -20.84
N ASP A 190 4.80 -9.10 -22.07
CA ASP A 190 5.32 -10.33 -22.70
C ASP A 190 6.66 -10.81 -22.13
N THR A 191 7.36 -9.98 -21.35
CA THR A 191 8.61 -10.34 -20.68
C THR A 191 8.37 -10.95 -19.29
N VAL A 192 7.14 -10.90 -18.78
CA VAL A 192 6.80 -11.47 -17.47
C VAL A 192 6.74 -13.00 -17.57
N PRO A 193 7.63 -13.74 -16.86
CA PRO A 193 7.64 -15.20 -16.90
C PRO A 193 6.32 -15.81 -16.46
N GLN A 194 6.03 -17.01 -16.97
CA GLN A 194 4.88 -17.80 -16.54
C GLN A 194 5.24 -18.59 -15.28
N GLY A 195 5.26 -17.90 -14.13
CA GLY A 195 5.47 -18.51 -12.82
C GLY A 195 6.95 -18.62 -12.40
N THR A 196 7.27 -18.12 -11.21
CA THR A 196 8.61 -18.20 -10.60
C THR A 196 8.80 -19.45 -9.73
N GLY A 197 7.70 -20.12 -9.36
CA GLY A 197 7.70 -21.27 -8.46
C GLY A 197 7.83 -22.64 -9.11
N GLU A 198 8.00 -22.75 -10.43
CA GLU A 198 7.94 -24.04 -11.14
C GLU A 198 8.97 -25.06 -10.63
N PHE A 199 10.20 -24.64 -10.35
CA PHE A 199 11.24 -25.53 -9.82
C PHE A 199 10.94 -26.03 -8.41
N GLY A 200 10.48 -25.14 -7.51
CA GLY A 200 10.09 -25.52 -6.15
C GLY A 200 8.90 -26.48 -6.16
N ASN A 201 7.89 -26.17 -6.97
CA ASN A 201 6.73 -27.01 -7.20
C ASN A 201 7.13 -28.40 -7.74
N LEU A 202 8.05 -28.45 -8.70
CA LEU A 202 8.58 -29.70 -9.25
C LEU A 202 9.28 -30.54 -8.17
N MET A 203 10.12 -29.93 -7.33
CA MET A 203 10.83 -30.66 -6.28
C MET A 203 9.86 -31.27 -5.26
N VAL A 204 8.85 -30.50 -4.82
CA VAL A 204 7.80 -31.01 -3.92
C VAL A 204 6.99 -32.11 -4.61
N GLN A 205 6.67 -31.96 -5.90
CA GLN A 205 5.95 -32.97 -6.68
C GLN A 205 6.74 -34.28 -6.79
N VAL A 206 8.07 -34.22 -6.97
CA VAL A 206 8.94 -35.41 -6.99
C VAL A 206 8.93 -36.10 -5.63
N ILE A 207 9.07 -35.35 -4.53
CA ILE A 207 9.00 -35.89 -3.17
C ILE A 207 7.63 -36.56 -2.93
N ALA A 208 6.55 -35.88 -3.30
CA ALA A 208 5.19 -36.40 -3.20
C ALA A 208 5.03 -37.71 -3.99
N ALA A 209 5.53 -37.76 -5.23
CA ALA A 209 5.49 -38.96 -6.07
C ALA A 209 6.23 -40.14 -5.43
N VAL A 210 7.48 -39.93 -4.98
CA VAL A 210 8.28 -40.96 -4.30
C VAL A 210 7.57 -41.45 -3.04
N GLN A 211 6.96 -40.54 -2.28
CA GLN A 211 6.26 -40.87 -1.04
C GLN A 211 4.97 -41.67 -1.29
N VAL A 212 4.19 -41.30 -2.31
CA VAL A 212 3.02 -42.08 -2.74
C VAL A 212 3.44 -43.47 -3.20
N LEU A 213 4.51 -43.58 -4.00
CA LEU A 213 5.05 -44.86 -4.45
C LEU A 213 5.52 -45.72 -3.27
N ALA A 214 6.23 -45.13 -2.30
CA ALA A 214 6.67 -45.83 -1.11
C ALA A 214 5.49 -46.30 -0.24
N GLY A 215 4.47 -45.45 -0.04
CA GLY A 215 3.25 -45.80 0.68
C GLY A 215 2.47 -46.92 0.01
N ALA A 216 2.33 -46.86 -1.31
CA ALA A 216 1.68 -47.90 -2.11
C ALA A 216 2.47 -49.22 -2.07
N ALA A 217 3.80 -49.17 -2.21
CA ALA A 217 4.67 -50.34 -2.13
C ALA A 217 4.59 -51.01 -0.75
N LEU A 218 4.58 -50.22 0.33
CA LEU A 218 4.42 -50.74 1.69
C LEU A 218 3.07 -51.43 1.90
N LEU A 219 1.99 -50.84 1.36
CA LEU A 219 0.66 -51.48 1.44
C LEU A 219 0.63 -52.79 0.67
N VAL A 220 1.08 -52.80 -0.59
CA VAL A 220 1.12 -54.02 -1.41
C VAL A 220 1.97 -55.10 -0.75
N ALA A 221 3.15 -54.75 -0.24
CA ALA A 221 4.02 -55.69 0.48
C ALA A 221 3.33 -56.26 1.73
N SER A 222 2.57 -55.45 2.47
CA SER A 222 1.83 -55.91 3.64
C SER A 222 0.82 -57.01 3.32
N PHE A 223 0.16 -56.95 2.14
CA PHE A 223 -0.82 -57.96 1.73
C PHE A 223 -0.20 -59.16 1.02
N VAL A 224 0.86 -58.97 0.24
CA VAL A 224 1.45 -60.03 -0.60
C VAL A 224 2.48 -60.86 0.16
N MET A 225 3.23 -60.23 1.08
CA MET A 225 4.30 -60.90 1.83
C MET A 225 3.85 -61.39 3.22
N ASP A 226 2.55 -61.33 3.53
CA ASP A 226 1.98 -61.69 4.84
C ASP A 226 2.78 -61.08 6.01
N LEU A 227 3.06 -59.77 5.92
CA LEU A 227 3.68 -59.05 7.02
C LEU A 227 2.69 -59.01 8.19
N ASN A 228 2.87 -59.89 9.17
CA ASN A 228 1.94 -60.11 10.29
C ASN A 228 1.97 -58.96 11.33
N THR A 229 2.15 -57.71 10.89
CA THR A 229 2.26 -56.49 11.68
C THR A 229 1.31 -55.41 11.17
N ILE A 230 0.64 -54.71 12.09
CA ILE A 230 -0.23 -53.58 11.76
C ILE A 230 0.54 -52.30 11.43
N VAL A 231 1.83 -52.25 11.76
CA VAL A 231 2.67 -51.05 11.63
C VAL A 231 2.95 -50.74 10.16
N ALA A 232 3.26 -51.74 9.34
CA ALA A 232 3.55 -51.57 7.93
C ALA A 232 2.38 -50.94 7.13
N PRO A 233 1.13 -51.45 7.23
CA PRO A 233 0.01 -50.84 6.52
C PRO A 233 -0.35 -49.46 7.09
N ALA A 234 -0.20 -49.24 8.39
CA ALA A 234 -0.44 -47.92 8.99
C ALA A 234 0.53 -46.85 8.46
N ILE A 235 1.84 -47.14 8.42
CA ILE A 235 2.85 -46.23 7.85
C ILE A 235 2.60 -46.01 6.35
N GLY A 236 2.25 -47.06 5.61
CA GLY A 236 1.90 -46.96 4.19
C GLY A 236 0.74 -45.98 3.95
N ILE A 237 -0.32 -46.05 4.76
CA ILE A 237 -1.45 -45.10 4.71
C ILE A 237 -0.99 -43.68 5.01
N VAL A 238 -0.17 -43.47 6.06
CA VAL A 238 0.36 -42.13 6.39
C VAL A 238 1.16 -41.56 5.22
N PHE A 239 1.99 -42.36 4.58
CA PHE A 239 2.77 -41.94 3.41
C PHE A 239 1.86 -41.54 2.25
N LEU A 240 0.82 -42.32 1.98
CA LEU A 240 -0.18 -41.96 0.96
C LEU A 240 -0.91 -40.66 1.28
N ILE A 241 -1.35 -40.47 2.53
CA ILE A 241 -2.06 -39.26 2.95
C ILE A 241 -1.17 -38.04 2.77
N ILE A 242 0.06 -38.07 3.31
CA ILE A 242 0.98 -36.94 3.20
C ILE A 242 1.34 -36.67 1.73
N GLY A 243 1.65 -37.72 0.95
CA GLY A 243 1.95 -37.57 -0.46
C GLY A 243 0.79 -36.93 -1.25
N LEU A 244 -0.45 -37.33 -0.96
CA LEU A 244 -1.64 -36.73 -1.56
C LEU A 244 -1.80 -35.26 -1.15
N LEU A 245 -1.61 -34.93 0.13
CA LEU A 245 -1.65 -33.55 0.61
C LEU A 245 -0.61 -32.66 -0.08
N LEU A 246 0.60 -33.17 -0.29
CA LEU A 246 1.64 -32.45 -1.03
C LEU A 246 1.23 -32.18 -2.48
N PHE A 247 0.60 -33.16 -3.17
CA PHE A 247 0.07 -32.93 -4.52
C PHE A 247 -1.01 -31.85 -4.54
N VAL A 248 -1.94 -31.86 -3.59
CA VAL A 248 -3.00 -30.83 -3.49
C VAL A 248 -2.38 -29.45 -3.25
N MET A 249 -1.39 -29.36 -2.36
CA MET A 249 -0.68 -28.11 -2.07
C MET A 249 0.01 -27.55 -3.32
N VAL A 250 0.75 -28.38 -4.05
CA VAL A 250 1.44 -27.98 -5.29
C VAL A 250 0.44 -27.60 -6.39
N ALA A 251 -0.66 -28.33 -6.53
CA ALA A 251 -1.68 -28.01 -7.52
C ALA A 251 -2.29 -26.61 -7.27
N ASN A 252 -2.57 -26.29 -6.01
CA ASN A 252 -3.07 -24.97 -5.63
C ASN A 252 -2.02 -23.86 -5.84
N ALA A 253 -0.76 -24.11 -5.46
CA ALA A 253 0.34 -23.18 -5.66
C ALA A 253 0.56 -22.86 -7.15
N ARG A 254 0.58 -23.88 -8.00
CA ARG A 254 0.74 -23.71 -9.45
C ARG A 254 -0.39 -22.90 -10.08
N LEU A 255 -1.62 -23.14 -9.65
CA LEU A 255 -2.79 -22.42 -10.14
C LEU A 255 -2.74 -20.94 -9.71
N SER A 256 -2.44 -20.69 -8.45
CA SER A 256 -2.30 -19.34 -7.89
C SER A 256 -1.17 -18.56 -8.57
N ASP A 257 0.01 -19.16 -8.75
CA ASP A 257 1.15 -18.53 -9.44
C ASP A 257 0.79 -18.14 -10.88
N ARG A 258 0.12 -19.04 -11.60
CA ARG A 258 -0.32 -18.79 -12.96
C ARG A 258 -1.30 -17.62 -13.01
N PHE A 259 -2.35 -17.65 -12.19
CA PHE A 259 -3.35 -16.58 -12.15
C PHE A 259 -2.72 -15.24 -11.82
N ARG A 260 -1.86 -15.16 -10.78
CA ARG A 260 -1.16 -13.92 -10.43
C ARG A 260 -0.32 -13.38 -11.59
N SER A 261 0.39 -14.25 -12.30
CA SER A 261 1.19 -13.84 -13.46
C SER A 261 0.34 -13.38 -14.65
N GLU A 262 -0.82 -14.00 -14.86
CA GLU A 262 -1.75 -13.64 -15.93
C GLU A 262 -2.45 -12.31 -15.62
N GLU A 263 -2.93 -12.14 -14.39
CA GLU A 263 -3.51 -10.91 -13.87
C GLU A 263 -2.52 -9.75 -14.00
N TYR A 264 -1.29 -9.92 -13.50
CA TYR A 264 -0.25 -8.91 -13.62
C TYR A 264 0.03 -8.51 -15.09
N ARG A 265 0.11 -9.48 -16.00
CA ARG A 265 0.26 -9.19 -17.44
C ARG A 265 -0.95 -8.42 -17.98
N GLU A 266 -2.15 -8.77 -17.57
CA GLU A 266 -3.37 -8.10 -18.02
C GLU A 266 -3.41 -6.64 -17.58
N ARG A 267 -3.06 -6.37 -16.31
CA ARG A 267 -2.93 -5.02 -15.79
C ARG A 267 -1.87 -4.20 -16.54
N LEU A 268 -0.71 -4.79 -16.83
CA LEU A 268 0.32 -4.15 -17.66
C LEU A 268 -0.17 -3.86 -19.09
N ARG A 269 -1.01 -4.73 -19.66
CA ARG A 269 -1.61 -4.49 -20.99
C ARG A 269 -2.66 -3.39 -20.93
N ALA A 270 -3.50 -3.36 -19.91
CA ALA A 270 -4.50 -2.30 -19.71
C ALA A 270 -3.81 -0.93 -19.63
N LEU A 271 -2.76 -0.84 -18.81
CA LEU A 271 -1.94 0.36 -18.66
C LEU A 271 -1.30 0.83 -19.97
N ARG A 272 -0.79 -0.10 -20.81
CA ARG A 272 -0.18 0.25 -22.11
C ARG A 272 -1.21 0.53 -23.21
N GLN A 273 -2.35 -0.14 -23.19
CA GLN A 273 -3.44 0.11 -24.15
C GLN A 273 -3.98 1.53 -24.04
N ALA A 274 -3.92 2.11 -22.83
CA ALA A 274 -4.29 3.50 -22.62
C ALA A 274 -3.51 4.45 -23.54
N LYS A 275 -2.26 4.13 -23.96
CA LYS A 275 -1.34 4.93 -24.80
C LYS A 275 -1.05 6.38 -24.34
N GLU A 276 -1.99 6.98 -23.64
CA GLU A 276 -2.07 8.29 -23.02
C GLU A 276 -2.60 8.09 -21.59
N ARG A 277 -2.47 9.13 -20.76
CA ARG A 277 -2.96 9.17 -19.37
C ARG A 277 -4.44 8.76 -19.33
N PRO A 278 -4.87 7.86 -18.41
CA PRO A 278 -6.27 7.46 -18.31
C PRO A 278 -7.22 8.64 -18.05
N ASP A 279 -8.42 8.63 -18.65
CA ASP A 279 -9.41 9.72 -18.56
C ASP A 279 -9.82 10.09 -17.12
N PHE A 280 -9.71 9.16 -16.17
CA PHE A 280 -10.08 9.39 -14.78
C PHE A 280 -9.03 10.16 -13.97
N VAL A 281 -7.84 10.39 -14.55
CA VAL A 281 -6.76 11.14 -13.90
C VAL A 281 -6.99 12.64 -14.15
N PRO A 282 -7.27 13.44 -13.10
CA PRO A 282 -7.70 14.83 -13.25
C PRO A 282 -6.51 15.78 -13.40
N VAL A 283 -5.59 15.46 -14.31
CA VAL A 283 -4.44 16.30 -14.62
C VAL A 283 -4.39 16.50 -16.12
N GLU A 284 -4.48 17.74 -16.58
CA GLU A 284 -4.34 18.12 -18.00
C GLU A 284 -2.95 18.68 -18.32
N GLY A 285 -2.13 18.90 -17.29
CA GLY A 285 -0.78 19.45 -17.38
C GLY A 285 0.21 18.57 -18.15
N GLY A 286 1.14 19.24 -18.84
CA GLY A 286 2.22 18.60 -19.59
C GLY A 286 3.24 17.89 -18.69
N VAL A 287 3.80 16.80 -19.19
CA VAL A 287 4.89 16.07 -18.54
C VAL A 287 6.16 16.91 -18.61
N ILE A 288 6.79 17.14 -17.47
CA ILE A 288 8.09 17.81 -17.37
C ILE A 288 9.15 16.72 -17.58
N ASN A 289 9.94 16.86 -18.64
CA ASN A 289 11.09 15.98 -18.86
C ASN A 289 12.31 16.49 -18.09
N ASP A 290 13.28 15.62 -17.83
CA ASP A 290 14.50 15.99 -17.09
C ASP A 290 15.27 17.17 -17.73
N GLU A 291 15.19 17.34 -19.05
CA GLU A 291 15.80 18.48 -19.77
C GLU A 291 15.16 19.84 -19.43
N GLU A 292 13.87 19.88 -19.05
CA GLU A 292 13.16 21.11 -18.65
C GLU A 292 13.32 21.43 -17.17
N ARG A 293 13.99 20.57 -16.38
CA ARG A 293 14.23 20.78 -14.94
C ARG A 293 15.47 21.64 -14.66
N ASP A 294 16.40 21.68 -15.60
CA ASP A 294 17.70 22.36 -15.47
C ASP A 294 17.73 23.80 -16.03
N GLU A 295 16.62 24.28 -16.63
CA GLU A 295 16.42 25.68 -17.06
C GLU A 295 15.71 26.54 -15.99
#